data_AF-A0A9P1BMY9-F1
#
_entry.id   AF-A0A9P1BMY9-F1
#
_cell.length_a   1.000
_cell.length_b   1.000
_cell.length_c   1.000
_cell.angle_alpha   90.00
_cell.angle_beta   90.00
_cell.angle_gamma   90.00
#
_symmetry.space_group_name_H-M   'P 1'
#
loop_
_entity.id
_entity.type
_entity.pdbx_description
1 polymer ?
#
loop_
_entity_poly.entity_id
_entity_poly.type
_entity_poly.pdbx_seq_one_letter_code
_entity_poly.pdbx_strand_id
1 'polypeptide(L)'
;MMSDVPYGVLLSGGLDSSLVASIMSRNSQRRQHTGPAAWPQLHSFSIGLKGSPDLKAAKEVSNFLGTVHHEYVFTIEEALDALPDVIYHLETFDVTTIRASTPMYLMARRIRATGVKMVLSGEGADEIFGGYLYFHKAPNKEEFHAENCRKIGQLHLYDCLRANKAMMAWGVEALRWYEHPGKSQQC
;
A
#
# COMPACT_ATOMS: atom_id res chain seq x y z
N MET A 1 11.77 11.08 -6.51
CA MET A 1 11.68 10.54 -5.14
C MET A 1 12.72 11.26 -4.29
N MET A 2 12.46 11.55 -3.02
CA MET A 2 13.44 12.11 -2.09
C MET A 2 13.24 11.34 -0.77
N SER A 3 14.25 10.58 -0.37
CA SER A 3 14.27 9.85 0.89
C SER A 3 15.73 9.57 1.21
N ASP A 4 16.17 9.99 2.40
CA ASP A 4 17.51 9.73 2.94
C ASP A 4 17.53 8.43 3.77
N VAL A 5 16.49 7.61 3.66
CA VAL A 5 16.36 6.32 4.33
C VAL A 5 15.93 5.21 3.36
N PRO A 6 16.24 3.93 3.66
CA PRO A 6 15.82 2.80 2.85
C PRO A 6 14.30 2.76 2.69
N TYR A 7 13.86 2.60 1.43
CA TYR A 7 12.46 2.58 1.06
C TYR A 7 12.12 1.38 0.18
N GLY A 8 10.84 1.00 0.17
CA GLY A 8 10.32 -0.09 -0.65
C GLY A 8 8.96 0.21 -1.26
N VAL A 9 8.34 -0.82 -1.82
CA VAL A 9 7.00 -0.74 -2.40
C VAL A 9 6.12 -1.89 -1.93
N LEU A 10 4.85 -1.62 -1.67
CA LEU A 10 3.85 -2.65 -1.43
C LEU A 10 3.39 -3.21 -2.77
N LEU A 11 3.39 -4.54 -2.91
CA LEU A 11 3.07 -5.22 -4.16
C LEU A 11 2.07 -6.35 -3.88
N SER A 12 0.82 -6.15 -4.29
CA SER A 12 -0.24 -7.16 -4.20
C SER A 12 -0.40 -7.97 -5.48
N GLY A 13 0.24 -7.54 -6.58
CA GLY A 13 -0.01 -8.07 -7.93
C GLY A 13 -1.25 -7.48 -8.61
N GLY A 14 -2.03 -6.65 -7.91
CA GLY A 14 -3.10 -5.84 -8.51
C GLY A 14 -2.55 -4.74 -9.44
N LEU A 15 -3.42 -4.16 -10.25
CA LEU A 15 -3.05 -3.15 -11.26
C LEU A 15 -2.30 -1.96 -10.64
N ASP A 16 -2.83 -1.39 -9.56
CA ASP A 16 -2.35 -0.13 -9.00
C ASP A 16 -0.97 -0.28 -8.34
N SER A 17 -0.83 -1.30 -7.49
CA SER A 17 0.44 -1.61 -6.84
C SER A 17 1.53 -2.00 -7.84
N SER A 18 1.15 -2.73 -8.92
CA SER A 18 2.06 -3.10 -10.00
C SER A 18 2.53 -1.89 -10.82
N LEU A 19 1.62 -0.95 -11.10
CA LEU A 19 1.97 0.28 -11.80
C LEU A 19 2.92 1.15 -10.98
N VAL A 20 2.64 1.32 -9.68
CA VAL A 20 3.53 2.04 -8.75
C VAL A 20 4.89 1.36 -8.69
N ALA A 21 4.96 0.03 -8.52
CA ALA A 21 6.21 -0.72 -8.48
C ALA A 21 7.00 -0.60 -9.79
N SER A 22 6.33 -0.63 -10.95
CA SER A 22 6.96 -0.46 -12.26
C SER A 22 7.59 0.93 -12.42
N ILE A 23 6.86 1.98 -12.05
CA ILE A 23 7.35 3.36 -12.08
C ILE A 23 8.54 3.52 -11.12
N MET A 24 8.46 2.95 -9.92
CA MET A 24 9.54 2.99 -8.94
C MET A 24 10.79 2.25 -9.41
N SER A 25 10.64 1.06 -10.00
CA SER A 25 11.75 0.27 -10.54
C SER A 25 12.48 1.05 -11.63
N ARG A 26 11.74 1.60 -12.59
CA ARG A 26 12.29 2.44 -13.68
C ARG A 26 13.03 3.67 -13.15
N ASN A 27 12.49 4.34 -12.13
CA ASN A 27 13.15 5.51 -11.54
C ASN A 27 14.37 5.14 -10.70
N SER A 28 14.37 3.97 -10.04
CA SER A 28 15.49 3.50 -9.24
C SER A 28 16.69 3.13 -10.12
N GLN A 29 16.46 2.55 -11.30
CA GLN A 29 17.53 2.27 -12.29
C GLN A 29 18.16 3.55 -12.87
N ARG A 30 17.40 4.64 -12.95
CA ARG A 30 17.88 5.94 -13.45
C ARG A 30 18.71 6.72 -12.42
N ARG A 31 18.63 6.33 -11.14
CA ARG A 31 19.44 6.96 -10.08
C ARG A 31 20.85 6.38 -10.14
N GLN A 32 21.83 7.25 -10.25
CA GLN A 32 23.19 6.90 -9.86
C GLN A 32 23.16 6.68 -8.34
N HIS A 33 23.63 5.53 -7.84
CA HIS A 33 23.65 5.16 -6.41
C HIS A 33 24.61 6.06 -5.60
N THR A 34 24.30 7.35 -5.48
CA THR A 34 25.19 8.36 -4.92
C THR A 34 24.92 8.69 -3.45
N GLY A 35 24.19 7.83 -2.72
CA GLY A 35 23.92 8.05 -1.30
C GLY A 35 23.88 6.75 -0.47
N PRO A 36 24.19 6.83 0.84
CA PRO A 36 24.22 5.68 1.77
C PRO A 36 22.83 5.07 2.05
N ALA A 37 21.77 5.72 1.58
CA ALA A 37 20.38 5.37 1.87
C ALA A 37 19.67 4.55 0.78
N ALA A 38 20.32 4.32 -0.36
CA ALA A 38 19.70 3.66 -1.51
C ALA A 38 20.19 2.21 -1.62
N TRP A 39 19.27 1.26 -1.46
CA TRP A 39 19.54 -0.12 -1.84
C TRP A 39 19.82 -0.22 -3.34
N PRO A 40 20.73 -1.11 -3.77
CA PRO A 40 21.11 -1.25 -5.17
C PRO A 40 19.92 -1.64 -6.06
N GLN A 41 18.96 -2.38 -5.49
CA GLN A 41 17.74 -2.83 -6.13
C GLN A 41 16.53 -2.41 -5.29
N LEU A 42 15.37 -2.25 -5.95
CA LEU A 42 14.12 -1.96 -5.27
C LEU A 42 13.61 -3.22 -4.56
N HIS A 43 13.22 -3.07 -3.30
CA HIS A 43 12.58 -4.13 -2.53
C HIS A 43 11.06 -3.98 -2.58
N SER A 44 10.38 -5.09 -2.82
CA SER A 44 8.92 -5.17 -2.87
C SER A 44 8.40 -6.11 -1.78
N PHE A 45 7.24 -5.79 -1.20
CA PHE A 45 6.66 -6.52 -0.07
C PHE A 45 5.24 -6.95 -0.39
N SER A 46 4.94 -8.22 -0.14
CA SER A 46 3.59 -8.79 -0.25
C SER A 46 3.23 -9.53 1.04
N ILE A 47 1.94 -9.59 1.36
CA ILE A 47 1.44 -10.41 2.46
C ILE A 47 0.16 -11.13 2.05
N GLY A 48 0.00 -12.38 2.50
CA GLY A 48 -1.17 -13.18 2.21
C GLY A 48 -1.22 -14.47 3.01
N LEU A 49 -2.36 -15.16 2.92
CA LEU A 49 -2.45 -16.54 3.37
C LEU A 49 -1.65 -17.46 2.44
N LYS A 50 -1.25 -18.63 2.93
CA LYS A 50 -0.52 -19.61 2.14
C LYS A 50 -1.29 -19.97 0.87
N GLY A 51 -0.66 -19.72 -0.28
CA GLY A 51 -1.24 -20.02 -1.60
C GLY A 51 -2.26 -19.01 -2.11
N SER A 52 -2.36 -17.82 -1.49
CA SER A 52 -3.28 -16.77 -1.97
C SER A 52 -2.98 -16.38 -3.43
N PRO A 53 -4.01 -15.96 -4.19
CA PRO A 53 -3.82 -15.46 -5.55
C PRO A 53 -2.95 -14.21 -5.58
N ASP A 54 -3.05 -13.34 -4.57
CA ASP A 54 -2.26 -12.11 -4.46
C ASP A 54 -0.76 -12.40 -4.37
N LEU A 55 -0.35 -13.41 -3.58
CA LEU A 55 1.08 -13.77 -3.49
C LEU A 55 1.61 -14.29 -4.83
N LYS A 56 0.82 -15.07 -5.57
CA LYS A 56 1.19 -15.55 -6.91
C LYS A 56 1.35 -14.39 -7.88
N ALA A 57 0.38 -13.49 -7.94
CA ALA A 57 0.40 -12.32 -8.83
C ALA A 57 1.55 -11.35 -8.46
N ALA A 58 1.76 -11.09 -7.17
CA ALA A 58 2.87 -10.26 -6.69
C ALA A 58 4.23 -10.84 -7.11
N LYS A 59 4.38 -12.17 -7.02
CA LYS A 59 5.59 -12.87 -7.44
C LYS A 59 5.84 -12.75 -8.94
N GLU A 60 4.83 -12.93 -9.77
CA GLU A 60 4.92 -12.74 -11.22
C GLU A 60 5.40 -11.33 -11.58
N VAL A 61 4.79 -10.30 -10.96
CA VAL A 61 5.16 -8.90 -11.18
C VAL A 61 6.57 -8.62 -10.66
N SER A 62 6.95 -9.17 -9.50
CA SER A 62 8.29 -8.98 -8.95
C SER A 62 9.39 -9.59 -9.83
N ASN A 63 9.10 -10.75 -10.46
CA ASN A 63 10.02 -11.42 -11.38
C ASN A 63 10.17 -10.60 -12.66
N PHE A 64 9.05 -10.07 -13.18
CA PHE A 64 9.06 -9.20 -14.35
C PHE A 64 9.85 -7.90 -14.11
N LEU A 65 9.70 -7.29 -12.93
CA LEU A 65 10.36 -6.03 -12.57
C LEU A 65 11.79 -6.20 -12.04
N GLY A 66 12.21 -7.43 -11.71
CA GLY A 66 13.52 -7.72 -11.12
C GLY A 66 13.72 -7.13 -9.72
N THR A 67 12.67 -7.03 -8.92
CA THR A 67 12.75 -6.50 -7.54
C THR A 67 13.18 -7.58 -6.54
N VAL A 68 13.85 -7.19 -5.45
CA VAL A 68 14.06 -8.09 -4.31
C VAL A 68 12.73 -8.26 -3.58
N HIS A 69 12.03 -9.35 -3.88
CA HIS A 69 10.68 -9.60 -3.36
C HIS A 69 10.69 -10.29 -2.01
N HIS A 70 9.98 -9.72 -1.05
CA HIS A 70 9.73 -10.28 0.26
C HIS A 70 8.28 -10.74 0.33
N GLU A 71 8.09 -12.06 0.27
CA GLU A 71 6.79 -12.70 0.38
C GLU A 71 6.53 -13.08 1.84
N TYR A 72 5.48 -12.52 2.45
CA TYR A 72 5.11 -12.84 3.82
C TYR A 72 3.83 -13.65 3.88
N VAL A 73 3.93 -14.85 4.43
CA VAL A 73 2.77 -15.66 4.78
C VAL A 73 2.44 -15.45 6.25
N PHE A 74 1.15 -15.23 6.54
CA PHE A 74 0.60 -15.21 7.90
C PHE A 74 -0.43 -16.32 8.09
N THR A 75 -0.68 -16.71 9.34
CA THR A 75 -1.73 -17.69 9.68
C THR A 75 -3.00 -17.00 10.18
N ILE A 76 -4.11 -17.73 10.19
CA ILE A 76 -5.39 -17.20 10.68
C ILE A 76 -5.26 -16.88 12.18
N GLU A 77 -4.54 -17.70 12.93
CA GLU A 77 -4.26 -17.51 14.36
C GLU A 77 -3.48 -16.21 14.58
N GLU A 78 -2.40 -15.96 13.81
CA GLU A 78 -1.66 -14.70 13.89
C GLU A 78 -2.55 -13.49 13.59
N ALA A 79 -3.49 -13.62 12.65
CA ALA A 79 -4.43 -12.55 12.33
C ALA A 79 -5.45 -12.31 13.44
N LEU A 80 -5.98 -13.37 14.05
CA LEU A 80 -6.94 -13.29 15.16
C LEU A 80 -6.28 -12.70 16.41
N ASP A 81 -5.06 -13.15 16.73
CA ASP A 81 -4.29 -12.66 17.88
C ASP A 81 -3.95 -11.17 17.75
N ALA A 82 -3.75 -10.68 16.52
CA ALA A 82 -3.46 -9.27 16.26
C ALA A 82 -4.69 -8.35 16.28
N LEU A 83 -5.92 -8.89 16.27
CA LEU A 83 -7.14 -8.07 16.18
C LEU A 83 -7.27 -7.00 17.26
N PRO A 84 -7.01 -7.28 18.56
CA PRO A 84 -7.11 -6.25 19.60
C PRO A 84 -6.15 -5.08 19.35
N ASP A 85 -4.91 -5.37 18.97
CA ASP A 85 -3.90 -4.35 18.68
C ASP A 85 -4.24 -3.56 17.41
N VAL A 86 -4.73 -4.25 16.37
CA VAL A 86 -5.17 -3.62 15.13
C VAL A 86 -6.31 -2.63 15.41
N ILE A 87 -7.33 -3.03 16.17
CA ILE A 87 -8.45 -2.16 16.52
C ILE A 87 -7.96 -0.97 17.36
N TYR A 88 -7.08 -1.23 18.33
CA TYR A 88 -6.48 -0.17 19.15
C TYR A 88 -5.73 0.86 18.29
N HIS A 89 -4.90 0.41 17.36
CA HIS A 89 -4.12 1.30 16.50
C HIS A 89 -4.97 2.04 15.46
N LEU A 90 -6.01 1.41 14.90
CA LEU A 90 -6.86 2.06 13.90
C LEU A 90 -7.87 3.03 14.53
N GLU A 91 -8.29 2.78 15.77
CA GLU A 91 -9.32 3.52 16.48
C GLU A 91 -10.67 3.49 15.74
N THR A 92 -11.00 2.34 15.14
CA THR A 92 -12.26 2.13 14.41
C THR A 92 -12.81 0.73 14.64
N PHE A 93 -14.13 0.58 14.46
CA PHE A 93 -14.85 -0.69 14.51
C PHE A 93 -15.37 -1.13 13.13
N ASP A 94 -15.06 -0.38 12.06
CA ASP A 94 -15.50 -0.72 10.72
C ASP A 94 -14.91 -2.06 10.25
N VAL A 95 -15.79 -2.97 9.85
CA VAL A 95 -15.45 -4.36 9.53
C VAL A 95 -14.54 -4.44 8.31
N THR A 96 -14.79 -3.61 7.29
CA THR A 96 -14.00 -3.61 6.05
C THR A 96 -12.58 -3.12 6.34
N THR A 97 -12.48 -2.03 7.10
CA THR A 97 -11.22 -1.42 7.49
C THR A 97 -10.39 -2.37 8.35
N ILE A 98 -10.98 -3.00 9.37
CA ILE A 98 -10.27 -3.96 10.23
C ILE A 98 -9.75 -5.14 9.41
N ARG A 99 -10.62 -5.76 8.59
CA ARG A 99 -10.24 -6.94 7.76
C ARG A 99 -9.07 -6.66 6.83
N ALA A 100 -9.07 -5.51 6.17
CA ALA A 100 -7.98 -5.12 5.26
C ALA A 100 -6.71 -4.67 6.01
N SER A 101 -6.87 -4.13 7.22
CA SER A 101 -5.75 -3.59 8.01
C SER A 101 -4.95 -4.67 8.75
N THR A 102 -5.57 -5.77 9.19
CA THR A 102 -4.86 -6.85 9.89
C THR A 102 -3.64 -7.38 9.13
N PRO A 103 -3.74 -7.79 7.84
CA PRO A 103 -2.56 -8.19 7.09
C PRO A 103 -1.59 -7.02 6.90
N MET A 104 -2.08 -5.80 6.68
CA MET A 104 -1.21 -4.63 6.54
C MET A 104 -0.36 -4.35 7.79
N TYR A 105 -0.97 -4.47 8.97
CA TYR A 105 -0.31 -4.35 10.26
C TYR A 105 0.78 -5.41 10.47
N LEU A 106 0.46 -6.67 10.17
CA LEU A 106 1.42 -7.79 10.25
C LEU A 106 2.58 -7.61 9.25
N MET A 107 2.29 -7.10 8.06
CA MET A 107 3.29 -6.78 7.05
C MET A 107 4.19 -5.63 7.49
N ALA A 108 3.62 -4.56 8.05
CA ALA A 108 4.37 -3.43 8.59
C ALA A 108 5.42 -3.86 9.63
N ARG A 109 5.03 -4.77 10.53
CA ARG A 109 5.94 -5.38 11.52
C ARG A 109 7.16 -6.03 10.86
N ARG A 110 6.92 -6.81 9.80
CA ARG A 110 8.00 -7.51 9.07
C ARG A 110 8.84 -6.55 8.23
N ILE A 111 8.23 -5.55 7.58
CA ILE A 111 8.94 -4.49 6.86
C ILE A 111 9.91 -3.76 7.79
N ARG A 112 9.43 -3.35 8.97
CA ARG A 112 10.26 -2.65 9.96
C ARG A 112 11.49 -3.47 10.36
N ALA A 113 11.36 -4.79 10.50
CA ALA A 113 12.47 -5.68 10.83
C ALA A 113 13.55 -5.74 9.74
N THR A 114 13.24 -5.40 8.49
CA THR A 114 14.22 -5.29 7.40
C THR A 114 15.01 -3.97 7.41
N GLY A 115 14.63 -3.02 8.27
CA GLY A 115 15.23 -1.69 8.34
C GLY A 115 14.63 -0.66 7.37
N VAL A 116 13.68 -1.07 6.52
CA VAL A 116 12.88 -0.16 5.68
C VAL A 116 12.00 0.72 6.57
N LYS A 117 12.07 2.03 6.33
CA LYS A 117 11.32 3.02 7.11
C LYS A 117 10.15 3.63 6.34
N MET A 118 10.15 3.50 5.02
CA MET A 118 9.14 4.08 4.15
C MET A 118 8.77 3.12 3.02
N VAL A 119 7.48 3.04 2.69
CA VAL A 119 6.96 2.26 1.57
C VAL A 119 5.97 3.07 0.76
N LEU A 120 5.93 2.82 -0.56
CA LEU A 120 4.87 3.35 -1.41
C LEU A 120 3.74 2.35 -1.57
N SER A 121 2.52 2.87 -1.61
CA SER A 121 1.31 2.10 -1.84
C SER A 121 0.49 2.63 -3.02
N GLY A 122 -0.31 1.74 -3.61
CA GLY A 122 -1.25 2.02 -4.70
C GLY A 122 -2.64 2.51 -4.24
N GLU A 123 -2.87 2.66 -2.93
CA GLU A 123 -4.14 3.13 -2.36
C GLU A 123 -4.60 4.44 -3.03
N GLY A 124 -5.92 4.65 -3.12
CA GLY A 124 -6.53 5.84 -3.72
C GLY A 124 -6.78 5.73 -5.23
N ALA A 125 -6.21 4.73 -5.90
CA ALA A 125 -6.40 4.56 -7.34
C ALA A 125 -7.86 4.20 -7.70
N ASP A 126 -8.48 3.29 -6.94
CA ASP A 126 -9.86 2.87 -7.17
C ASP A 126 -10.86 4.03 -6.97
N GLU A 127 -10.60 4.92 -6.02
CA GLU A 127 -11.46 6.08 -5.72
C GLU A 127 -11.30 7.20 -6.75
N ILE A 128 -10.08 7.37 -7.29
CA ILE A 128 -9.80 8.34 -8.34
C ILE A 128 -10.38 7.87 -9.68
N PHE A 129 -10.19 6.60 -10.03
CA PHE A 129 -10.50 6.07 -11.37
C PHE A 129 -11.81 5.26 -11.43
N GLY A 130 -12.48 5.03 -10.30
CA GLY A 130 -13.71 4.24 -10.23
C GLY A 130 -13.49 2.74 -10.45
N GLY A 131 -12.46 2.17 -9.81
CA GLY A 131 -12.02 0.78 -10.03
C GLY A 131 -12.85 -0.29 -9.33
N TYR A 132 -13.68 0.08 -8.34
CA TYR A 132 -14.55 -0.89 -7.67
C TYR A 132 -15.63 -1.45 -8.61
N LEU A 133 -15.93 -2.74 -8.47
CA LEU A 133 -16.90 -3.44 -9.33
C LEU A 133 -18.30 -2.80 -9.39
N TYR A 134 -18.72 -2.08 -8.35
CA TYR A 134 -20.04 -1.44 -8.34
C TYR A 134 -20.11 -0.23 -9.28
N PHE A 135 -18.98 0.37 -9.67
CA PHE A 135 -18.96 1.45 -10.66
C PHE A 135 -19.44 1.00 -12.04
N HIS A 136 -19.36 -0.28 -12.38
CA HIS A 136 -19.98 -0.83 -13.60
C HIS A 136 -21.50 -0.67 -13.63
N LYS A 137 -22.14 -0.41 -12.48
CA LYS A 137 -23.58 -0.19 -12.35
C LYS A 137 -23.93 1.30 -12.19
N ALA A 138 -22.98 2.20 -12.41
CA ALA A 138 -23.25 3.64 -12.38
C ALA A 138 -24.32 4.00 -13.43
N PRO A 139 -25.40 4.71 -13.05
CA PRO A 139 -26.49 5.03 -13.98
C PRO A 139 -26.06 5.91 -15.17
N ASN A 140 -25.13 6.83 -14.93
CA ASN A 140 -24.62 7.78 -15.91
C ASN A 140 -23.23 8.30 -15.47
N LYS A 141 -22.63 9.17 -16.28
CA LYS A 141 -21.26 9.70 -16.04
C LYS A 141 -21.22 10.68 -14.87
N GLU A 142 -22.31 11.40 -14.65
CA GLU A 142 -22.45 12.41 -13.62
C GLU A 142 -22.48 11.75 -12.23
N GLU A 143 -23.28 10.70 -12.06
CA GLU A 143 -23.35 9.88 -10.84
C GLU A 143 -22.03 9.14 -10.59
N PHE A 144 -21.38 8.63 -11.64
CA PHE A 144 -20.04 8.04 -11.53
C PHE A 144 -19.03 9.06 -10.96
N HIS A 145 -19.02 10.27 -11.51
CA HIS A 145 -18.10 11.32 -11.05
C HIS A 145 -18.44 11.81 -9.63
N ALA A 146 -19.73 11.98 -9.32
CA ALA A 146 -20.18 12.37 -7.99
C ALA A 146 -19.75 11.34 -6.92
N GLU A 147 -19.85 10.05 -7.24
CA GLU A 147 -19.41 8.97 -6.36
C GLU A 147 -17.88 8.95 -6.20
N ASN A 148 -17.09 9.18 -7.25
CA ASN A 148 -15.63 9.34 -7.12
C ASN A 148 -15.28 10.50 -6.19
N CYS A 149 -15.90 11.67 -6.39
CA CYS A 149 -15.69 12.84 -5.53
C CYS A 149 -16.07 12.55 -4.06
N ARG A 150 -17.18 11.85 -3.82
CA ARG A 150 -17.59 11.43 -2.48
C ARG A 150 -16.58 10.47 -1.86
N LYS A 151 -16.09 9.49 -2.61
CA LYS A 151 -15.11 8.49 -2.17
C LYS A 151 -13.78 9.14 -1.79
N ILE A 152 -13.25 10.02 -2.65
CA ILE A 152 -12.04 10.81 -2.35
C ILE A 152 -12.26 11.66 -1.10
N GLY A 153 -13.41 12.34 -0.99
CA GLY A 153 -13.74 13.17 0.17
C GLY A 153 -13.78 12.39 1.50
N GLN A 154 -14.13 11.10 1.47
CA GLN A 154 -14.22 10.24 2.65
C GLN A 154 -12.99 9.35 2.86
N LEU A 155 -11.98 9.42 1.99
CA LEU A 155 -10.82 8.54 2.02
C LEU A 155 -10.06 8.59 3.35
N HIS A 156 -10.06 9.76 3.99
CA HIS A 156 -9.46 10.00 5.32
C HIS A 156 -10.09 9.17 6.45
N LEU A 157 -11.32 8.66 6.27
CA LEU A 157 -12.01 7.79 7.24
C LEU A 157 -11.74 6.30 7.01
N TYR A 158 -11.30 5.93 5.80
CA TYR A 158 -11.18 4.54 5.36
C TYR A 158 -9.73 4.21 4.97
N ASP A 159 -9.41 4.21 3.68
CA ASP A 159 -8.16 3.71 3.13
C ASP A 159 -6.93 4.52 3.56
N CYS A 160 -7.05 5.85 3.68
CA CYS A 160 -5.97 6.67 4.24
C CYS A 160 -5.74 6.38 5.72
N LEU A 161 -6.82 6.16 6.50
CA LEU A 161 -6.73 5.82 7.92
C LEU A 161 -6.03 4.48 8.10
N ARG A 162 -6.46 3.44 7.38
CA ARG A 162 -5.84 2.12 7.37
C ARG A 162 -4.36 2.19 6.99
N ALA A 163 -4.07 2.76 5.82
CA ALA A 163 -2.72 2.76 5.27
C ALA A 163 -1.74 3.50 6.19
N ASN A 164 -2.18 4.62 6.78
CA ASN A 164 -1.36 5.37 7.70
C ASN A 164 -1.20 4.65 9.05
N LYS A 165 -2.30 4.38 9.76
CA LYS A 165 -2.24 3.90 11.14
C LYS A 165 -1.69 2.47 11.25
N ALA A 166 -2.05 1.56 10.33
CA ALA A 166 -1.53 0.18 10.36
C ALA A 166 -0.01 0.13 10.16
N MET A 167 0.53 0.99 9.29
CA MET A 167 1.96 1.07 9.01
C MET A 167 2.72 1.82 10.12
N MET A 168 2.14 2.92 10.59
CA MET A 168 2.72 3.74 11.67
C MET A 168 2.76 3.02 13.01
N ALA A 169 1.91 2.01 13.24
CA ALA A 169 1.98 1.14 14.41
C ALA A 169 3.37 0.48 14.58
N TRP A 170 4.10 0.30 13.49
CA TRP A 170 5.47 -0.24 13.48
C TRP A 170 6.51 0.79 13.03
N GLY A 171 6.13 2.08 13.00
CA GLY A 171 6.98 3.18 12.57
C GLY A 171 7.45 3.05 11.12
N VAL A 172 6.57 2.60 10.23
CA VAL A 172 6.78 2.59 8.78
C VAL A 172 5.90 3.67 8.17
N GLU A 173 6.51 4.60 7.44
CA GLU A 173 5.79 5.63 6.70
C GLU A 173 5.21 5.05 5.42
N ALA A 174 3.91 5.23 5.19
CA ALA A 174 3.23 4.82 3.96
C ALA A 174 2.92 6.03 3.09
N LEU A 175 3.64 6.17 1.98
CA LEU A 175 3.41 7.24 1.01
C LEU A 175 2.44 6.78 -0.08
N ARG A 176 1.47 7.64 -0.38
CA ARG A 176 0.53 7.44 -1.49
C ARG A 176 1.03 8.19 -2.72
N TRP A 177 0.90 7.57 -3.89
CA TRP A 177 1.52 8.05 -5.12
C TRP A 177 1.01 9.42 -5.60
N TYR A 178 -0.21 9.81 -5.24
CA TYR A 178 -0.81 11.10 -5.59
C TYR A 178 -0.54 12.19 -4.54
N GLU A 179 -0.01 11.85 -3.37
CA GLU A 179 0.32 12.81 -2.33
C GLU A 179 1.69 13.44 -2.60
N HIS A 180 1.68 14.66 -3.11
CA HIS A 180 2.89 15.45 -3.26
C HIS A 180 3.24 16.18 -1.95
N PRO A 181 4.45 15.96 -1.38
CA PRO A 181 4.89 16.66 -0.16
C PRO A 181 5.13 18.17 -0.34
N GLY A 182 4.76 18.76 -1.48
CA GLY A 182 4.91 20.18 -1.79
C GLY A 182 3.61 20.91 -2.15
N LYS A 183 2.44 20.30 -1.95
CA LYS A 183 1.13 20.91 -2.23
C LYS A 183 0.09 20.71 -1.12
N SER A 184 0.52 20.65 0.14
CA SER A 184 -0.39 20.84 1.26
C SER A 184 -0.53 22.35 1.53
N GLN A 185 -1.77 22.83 1.59
CA GLN A 185 -2.23 24.22 1.72
C GLN A 185 -2.50 24.98 0.41
N GLN A 186 -3.59 24.62 -0.26
CA GLN A 186 -4.49 25.58 -0.92
C GLN A 186 -5.88 24.93 -1.04
N CYS A 187 -6.56 24.83 0.10
CA CYS A 187 -8.01 24.90 0.20
C CYS A 187 -8.33 26.00 1.21
#